data_AF-A0AAV1CU99-F1
#
_entry.id   AF-A0AAV1CU99-F1
#
_cell.length_a   1.000
_cell.length_b   1.000
_cell.length_c   1.000
_cell.angle_alpha   90.00
_cell.angle_beta   90.00
_cell.angle_gamma   90.00
#
_symmetry.space_group_name_H-M   'P 1'
#
loop_
_entity.id
_entity.type
_entity.pdbx_description
1 polymer ?
#
loop_
_entity_poly.entity_id
_entity_poly.type
_entity_poly.pdbx_seq_one_letter_code
_entity_poly.pdbx_strand_id
1 'polypeptide(L)'
;MGLTIHAMSGNKNVFKALIAAEYSDVKVELTKDFQMRVTNKTPKFLKMNPLWKRGLCSRVILLVMGQIKQWIDFTTTEIDANIGRWLYPRLGYQVYLPPAEEAAIFALKRALGALNTHLALSWLETLSHWLMLS
;
A
#
# COMPACT_ATOMS: atom_id res chain seq x y z
N MET A 1 -0.88 18.74 -18.40
CA MET A 1 -0.36 17.44 -18.86
C MET A 1 -0.83 16.40 -17.85
N GLY A 2 -1.73 15.48 -18.22
CA GLY A 2 -2.32 14.51 -17.28
C GLY A 2 -1.44 13.28 -17.10
N LEU A 3 -1.34 12.75 -15.88
CA LEU A 3 -0.64 11.49 -15.60
C LEU A 3 -1.61 10.33 -15.86
N THR A 4 -1.17 9.31 -16.60
CA THR A 4 -2.00 8.14 -16.93
C THR A 4 -1.48 6.91 -16.20
N ILE A 5 -2.35 6.22 -15.44
CA ILE A 5 -2.02 4.97 -14.76
C ILE A 5 -2.48 3.79 -15.61
N HIS A 6 -1.58 2.82 -15.77
CA HIS A 6 -1.79 1.58 -16.52
C HIS A 6 -1.86 0.40 -15.55
N ALA A 7 -3.09 -0.05 -15.25
CA ALA A 7 -3.32 -1.14 -14.30
C ALA A 7 -4.71 -1.77 -14.47
N MET A 8 -4.86 -3.01 -14.01
CA MET A 8 -6.12 -3.75 -14.06
C MET A 8 -7.16 -3.11 -13.13
N SER A 9 -8.43 -3.09 -13.56
CA SER A 9 -9.56 -2.67 -12.72
C SER A 9 -9.61 -3.48 -11.43
N GLY A 10 -9.64 -2.80 -10.27
CA GLY A 10 -9.64 -3.45 -8.95
C GLY A 10 -8.27 -3.60 -8.27
N ASN A 11 -7.18 -3.08 -8.87
CA ASN A 11 -5.86 -3.12 -8.22
C ASN A 11 -5.78 -2.12 -7.06
N LYS A 12 -5.64 -2.63 -5.83
CA LYS A 12 -5.51 -1.83 -4.59
C LYS A 12 -4.43 -0.73 -4.64
N ASN A 13 -3.34 -0.96 -5.37
CA ASN A 13 -2.25 0.01 -5.48
C ASN A 13 -2.61 1.21 -6.36
N VAL A 14 -3.53 1.02 -7.32
CA VAL A 14 -4.06 2.10 -8.16
C VAL A 14 -4.94 3.02 -7.32
N PHE A 15 -5.78 2.46 -6.47
CA PHE A 15 -6.63 3.26 -5.58
C PHE A 15 -5.79 4.13 -4.64
N LYS A 16 -4.70 3.59 -4.07
CA LYS A 16 -3.75 4.38 -3.28
C LYS A 16 -3.18 5.57 -4.08
N ALA A 17 -2.82 5.36 -5.35
CA ALA A 17 -2.28 6.42 -6.21
C ALA A 17 -3.33 7.47 -6.61
N LEU A 18 -4.58 7.06 -6.87
CA LEU A 18 -5.67 7.97 -7.20
C LEU A 18 -6.03 8.87 -6.01
N ILE A 19 -6.12 8.31 -4.80
CA ILE A 19 -6.40 9.09 -3.58
C ILE A 19 -5.28 10.10 -3.32
N ALA A 20 -4.02 9.68 -3.43
CA ALA A 20 -2.88 10.60 -3.23
C ALA A 20 -2.86 11.72 -4.27
N ALA A 21 -3.27 11.43 -5.51
CA ALA A 21 -3.36 12.41 -6.57
C ALA A 21 -4.48 13.44 -6.32
N GLU A 22 -5.64 12.99 -5.85
CA GLU A 22 -6.76 13.84 -5.47
C GLU A 22 -6.39 14.82 -4.35
N TYR A 23 -5.75 14.35 -3.28
CA TYR A 23 -5.27 15.21 -2.18
C TYR A 23 -4.16 16.20 -2.59
N SER A 24 -3.50 15.96 -3.73
CA SER A 24 -2.40 16.80 -4.22
C SER A 24 -2.81 17.67 -5.41
N ASP A 25 -4.11 17.72 -5.74
CA ASP A 25 -4.67 18.39 -6.93
C ASP A 25 -4.02 17.94 -8.26
N VAL A 26 -3.52 16.71 -8.30
CA VAL A 26 -2.90 16.12 -9.49
C VAL A 26 -3.95 15.33 -10.27
N LYS A 27 -4.23 15.74 -11.50
CA LYS A 27 -5.17 15.01 -12.37
C LYS A 27 -4.53 13.73 -12.90
N VAL A 28 -5.06 12.58 -12.47
CA VAL A 28 -4.63 11.23 -12.88
C VAL A 28 -5.79 10.46 -13.49
N GLU A 29 -5.57 9.83 -14.64
CA GLU A 29 -6.59 9.04 -15.35
C GLU A 29 -6.20 7.55 -15.41
N LEU A 30 -7.15 6.66 -15.11
CA LEU A 30 -6.99 5.21 -15.23
C LEU A 30 -7.29 4.77 -16.67
N THR A 31 -6.36 4.06 -17.30
CA THR A 31 -6.62 3.48 -18.63
C THR A 31 -7.60 2.32 -18.53
N LYS A 32 -8.72 2.44 -19.27
CA LYS A 32 -9.80 1.46 -19.29
C LYS A 32 -9.42 0.15 -20.00
N ASP A 33 -8.42 0.19 -20.87
CA ASP A 33 -8.05 -0.94 -21.75
C ASP A 33 -6.81 -1.73 -21.29
N PHE A 34 -6.41 -1.60 -20.02
CA PHE A 34 -5.21 -2.27 -19.55
C PHE A 34 -5.44 -3.77 -19.32
N GLN A 35 -4.85 -4.59 -20.19
CA GLN A 35 -4.80 -6.05 -20.02
C GLN A 35 -3.45 -6.50 -19.43
N MET A 36 -3.51 -7.13 -18.26
CA MET A 36 -2.34 -7.69 -17.59
C MET A 36 -1.79 -8.88 -18.41
N ARG A 37 -0.46 -9.05 -18.44
CA ARG A 37 0.28 -10.04 -19.27
C ARG A 37 0.32 -9.77 -20.78
N VAL A 38 -0.49 -8.85 -21.32
CA VAL A 38 -0.42 -8.40 -22.72
C VAL A 38 0.29 -7.03 -22.80
N THR A 39 -0.26 -6.02 -22.13
CA THR A 39 0.24 -4.64 -22.18
C THR A 39 1.62 -4.48 -21.54
N ASN A 40 1.89 -5.22 -20.46
CA ASN A 40 3.15 -5.19 -19.70
C ASN A 40 4.38 -5.69 -20.47
N LYS A 41 4.18 -6.40 -21.58
CA LYS A 41 5.27 -6.93 -22.41
C LYS A 41 5.61 -6.02 -23.60
N THR A 42 4.86 -4.95 -23.81
CA THR A 42 5.10 -4.05 -24.94
C THR A 42 6.42 -3.28 -24.77
N PRO A 43 7.19 -3.04 -25.85
CA PRO A 43 8.46 -2.29 -25.77
C PRO A 43 8.30 -0.88 -25.20
N LYS A 44 7.11 -0.28 -25.42
CA LYS A 44 6.71 1.02 -24.90
C LYS A 44 6.66 1.02 -23.37
N PHE A 45 6.14 -0.03 -22.75
CA PHE A 45 6.01 -0.14 -21.30
C PHE A 45 7.35 -0.44 -20.61
N LEU A 46 8.20 -1.26 -21.25
CA LEU A 46 9.54 -1.59 -20.72
C LEU A 46 10.48 -0.38 -20.68
N LYS A 47 10.35 0.58 -21.59
CA LYS A 47 11.12 1.83 -21.59
C LYS A 47 10.72 2.83 -20.48
N MET A 48 9.56 2.66 -19.85
CA MET A 48 9.04 3.61 -18.86
C MET A 48 9.62 3.42 -17.45
N ASN A 49 10.34 2.32 -17.16
CA ASN A 49 10.78 2.02 -15.79
C ASN A 49 12.29 1.75 -15.62
N PRO A 50 13.15 2.78 -15.68
CA PRO A 50 14.49 2.77 -15.10
C PRO A 50 14.43 3.17 -13.61
N LEU A 51 14.62 2.20 -12.73
CA LEU A 51 14.42 2.24 -11.29
C LEU A 51 15.03 3.48 -10.56
N TRP A 52 14.16 4.44 -10.21
CA TRP A 52 14.17 5.30 -9.00
C TRP A 52 15.42 6.13 -8.64
N LYS A 53 15.55 7.36 -9.15
CA LYS A 53 16.44 8.40 -8.61
C LYS A 53 15.79 9.08 -7.38
N ARG A 54 16.35 8.87 -6.17
CA ARG A 54 15.90 9.51 -4.92
C ARG A 54 16.79 10.69 -4.57
N GLY A 55 16.20 11.89 -4.51
CA GLY A 55 16.82 13.11 -3.98
C GLY A 55 16.50 13.29 -2.49
N LEU A 56 17.48 13.76 -1.73
CA LEU A 56 17.44 14.05 -0.29
C LEU A 56 16.44 15.18 0.05
N CYS A 57 15.79 15.09 1.22
CA CYS A 57 15.04 16.19 1.85
C CYS A 57 15.40 16.32 3.35
N SER A 58 15.17 17.52 3.92
CA SER A 58 15.66 18.00 5.22
C SER A 58 15.11 17.28 6.48
N ARG A 59 15.77 17.50 7.63
CA ARG A 59 15.67 16.72 8.89
C ARG A 59 14.26 16.59 9.51
N VAL A 60 13.37 17.57 9.35
CA VAL A 60 11.98 17.51 9.89
C VAL A 60 11.06 16.73 8.93
N ILE A 61 11.24 16.92 7.62
CA ILE A 61 10.55 16.14 6.58
C ILE A 61 10.94 14.67 6.68
N LEU A 62 12.20 14.36 7.04
CA LEU A 62 12.66 12.97 7.22
C LEU A 62 11.92 12.21 8.32
N LEU A 63 11.49 12.87 9.41
CA LEU A 63 10.79 12.20 10.50
C LEU A 63 9.36 11.80 10.09
N VAL A 64 8.61 12.75 9.52
CA VAL A 64 7.25 12.50 9.02
C VAL A 64 7.27 11.52 7.84
N MET A 65 8.21 11.68 6.91
CA MET A 65 8.40 10.74 5.79
C MET A 65 8.86 9.37 6.27
N GLY A 66 9.61 9.31 7.38
CA GLY A 66 10.03 8.07 8.03
C GLY A 66 8.85 7.29 8.59
N GLN A 67 7.94 7.97 9.31
CA GLN A 67 6.70 7.35 9.81
C GLN A 67 5.78 6.89 8.67
N ILE A 68 5.59 7.73 7.65
CA ILE A 68 4.80 7.37 6.47
C ILE A 68 5.42 6.14 5.76
N LYS A 69 6.74 6.14 5.52
CA LYS A 69 7.43 4.97 4.95
C LYS A 69 7.28 3.74 5.81
N GLN A 70 7.45 3.86 7.12
CA GLN A 70 7.32 2.75 8.05
C GLN A 70 5.95 2.10 7.94
N TRP A 71 4.88 2.88 7.88
CA TRP A 71 3.52 2.35 7.70
C TRP A 71 3.29 1.78 6.30
N ILE A 72 3.85 2.40 5.25
CA ILE A 72 3.79 1.85 3.88
C ILE A 72 4.49 0.48 3.82
N ASP A 73 5.69 0.38 4.38
CA ASP A 73 6.47 -0.86 4.41
C ASP A 73 5.74 -1.91 5.26
N PHE A 74 5.24 -1.54 6.43
CA PHE A 74 4.41 -2.41 7.29
C PHE A 74 3.19 -2.98 6.55
N THR A 75 2.41 -2.13 5.86
CA THR A 75 1.27 -2.64 5.08
C THR A 75 1.71 -3.57 3.95
N THR A 76 2.86 -3.33 3.34
CA THR A 76 3.36 -4.14 2.22
C THR A 76 3.88 -5.51 2.69
N THR A 77 4.63 -5.56 3.79
CA THR A 77 5.29 -6.77 4.27
C THR A 77 4.44 -7.59 5.23
N GLU A 78 3.71 -6.93 6.13
CA GLU A 78 2.98 -7.60 7.22
C GLU A 78 1.50 -7.84 6.91
N ILE A 79 0.90 -7.01 6.06
CA ILE A 79 -0.53 -7.14 5.72
C ILE A 79 -0.68 -7.74 4.33
N ASP A 80 -0.19 -7.06 3.29
CA ASP A 80 -0.40 -7.43 1.90
C ASP A 80 0.20 -8.80 1.55
N ALA A 81 1.41 -9.08 2.02
CA ALA A 81 2.06 -10.37 1.78
C ALA A 81 1.31 -11.53 2.45
N ASN A 82 0.81 -11.33 3.67
CA ASN A 82 0.08 -12.37 4.41
C ASN A 82 -1.34 -12.58 3.86
N ILE A 83 -2.03 -11.52 3.42
CA ILE A 83 -3.28 -11.65 2.66
C ILE A 83 -3.06 -12.43 1.37
N GLY A 84 -1.99 -12.13 0.62
CA GLY A 84 -1.65 -12.85 -0.61
C GLY A 84 -1.43 -14.35 -0.36
N ARG A 85 -0.64 -14.70 0.66
CA ARG A 85 -0.39 -16.09 1.07
C ARG A 85 -1.64 -16.84 1.51
N TRP A 86 -2.63 -16.13 2.04
CA TRP A 86 -3.92 -16.71 2.43
C TRP A 86 -4.88 -16.84 1.24
N LEU A 87 -5.05 -15.79 0.45
CA LEU A 87 -6.08 -15.70 -0.57
C LEU A 87 -5.70 -16.39 -1.88
N TYR A 88 -4.45 -16.26 -2.34
CA TYR A 88 -4.04 -16.77 -3.65
C TYR A 88 -4.13 -18.30 -3.78
N PRO A 89 -3.80 -19.11 -2.75
CA PRO A 89 -4.05 -20.54 -2.83
C PRO A 89 -5.53 -20.90 -2.95
N ARG A 90 -6.42 -20.17 -2.25
CA ARG A 90 -7.88 -20.41 -2.29
C ARG A 90 -8.53 -20.06 -3.62
N LEU A 91 -7.94 -19.10 -4.35
CA LEU A 91 -8.36 -18.73 -5.70
C LEU A 91 -7.70 -19.58 -6.80
N GLY A 92 -6.89 -20.58 -6.43
CA GLY A 92 -6.20 -21.45 -7.39
C GLY A 92 -4.98 -20.83 -8.07
N TYR A 93 -4.51 -19.67 -7.60
CA TYR A 93 -3.32 -19.00 -8.16
C TYR A 93 -2.00 -19.55 -7.58
N GLN A 94 -2.05 -20.27 -6.46
CA GLN A 94 -0.90 -20.92 -5.81
C GLN A 94 -1.30 -22.29 -5.24
N VAL A 95 -0.32 -23.13 -4.95
CA VAL A 95 -0.54 -24.43 -4.30
C VAL A 95 -0.99 -24.21 -2.85
N TYR A 96 -2.05 -24.89 -2.45
CA TYR A 96 -2.56 -24.85 -1.08
C TYR A 96 -1.69 -25.71 -0.16
N LEU A 97 -1.12 -25.08 0.88
CA LEU A 97 -0.33 -25.72 1.92
C LEU A 97 -0.87 -25.29 3.28
N PRO A 98 -1.56 -26.17 4.04
CA PRO A 98 -2.21 -25.81 5.30
C PRO A 98 -1.27 -25.12 6.32
N PRO A 99 -0.04 -25.63 6.57
CA PRO A 99 0.86 -24.99 7.54
C PRO A 99 1.27 -23.56 7.12
N ALA A 100 1.40 -23.31 5.82
CA ALA A 100 1.76 -22.00 5.30
C ALA A 100 0.60 -21.00 5.40
N GLU A 101 -0.63 -21.46 5.21
CA GLU A 101 -1.84 -20.65 5.40
C GLU A 101 -2.02 -20.29 6.88
N GLU A 102 -1.90 -21.25 7.79
CA GLU A 102 -2.01 -21.01 9.24
C GLU A 102 -0.97 -19.99 9.74
N ALA A 103 0.28 -20.12 9.28
CA ALA A 103 1.33 -19.16 9.59
C ALA A 103 1.02 -17.75 9.07
N ALA A 104 0.48 -17.64 7.84
CA ALA A 104 0.09 -16.35 7.26
C ALA A 104 -1.07 -15.70 8.03
N ILE A 105 -2.08 -16.48 8.42
CA ILE A 105 -3.22 -16.01 9.23
C ILE A 105 -2.74 -15.54 10.61
N PHE A 106 -1.85 -16.30 11.25
CA PHE A 106 -1.30 -15.92 12.55
C PHE A 106 -0.51 -14.61 12.46
N ALA A 107 0.38 -14.46 11.47
CA ALA A 107 1.14 -13.24 11.24
C ALA A 107 0.21 -12.04 10.94
N LEU A 108 -0.82 -12.24 10.10
CA LEU A 108 -1.80 -11.20 9.79
C LEU A 108 -2.56 -10.74 11.04
N LYS A 109 -3.00 -11.67 11.90
CA LYS A 109 -3.66 -11.33 13.17
C LYS A 109 -2.75 -10.50 14.08
N ARG A 110 -1.46 -10.83 14.16
CA ARG A 110 -0.49 -10.04 14.94
C ARG A 110 -0.33 -8.63 14.38
N ALA A 111 -0.21 -8.48 13.06
CA ALA A 111 -0.09 -7.18 12.41
C ALA A 111 -1.34 -6.31 12.65
N LEU A 112 -2.54 -6.88 12.48
CA LEU A 112 -3.79 -6.17 12.74
C LEU A 112 -3.94 -5.80 14.23
N GLY A 113 -3.48 -6.65 15.14
CA GLY A 113 -3.44 -6.35 16.57
C GLY A 113 -2.55 -5.14 16.88
N ALA A 114 -1.34 -5.09 16.32
CA ALA A 114 -0.44 -3.95 16.50
C ALA A 114 -1.02 -2.64 15.95
N LEU A 115 -1.68 -2.71 14.78
CA LEU A 115 -2.39 -1.57 14.20
C LEU A 115 -3.52 -1.08 15.12
N ASN A 116 -4.33 -2.00 15.64
CA ASN A 116 -5.41 -1.67 16.56
C ASN A 116 -4.89 -0.98 17.84
N THR A 117 -3.79 -1.47 18.42
CA THR A 117 -3.15 -0.82 19.58
C THR A 117 -2.66 0.59 19.24
N HIS A 118 -1.99 0.79 18.10
CA HIS A 118 -1.52 2.11 17.69
C HIS A 118 -2.67 3.11 17.52
N LEU A 119 -3.75 2.68 16.85
CA LEU A 119 -4.93 3.53 16.67
C LEU A 119 -5.58 3.86 18.02
N ALA A 120 -5.79 2.88 18.89
CA ALA A 120 -6.37 3.11 20.22
C ALA A 120 -5.58 4.14 21.05
N LEU A 121 -4.24 4.07 21.00
CA LEU A 121 -3.38 5.05 21.67
C LEU A 121 -3.53 6.45 21.05
N SER A 122 -3.59 6.56 19.72
CA SER A 122 -3.77 7.85 19.04
C SER A 122 -5.10 8.53 19.39
N TRP A 123 -6.17 7.75 19.59
CA TRP A 123 -7.47 8.26 20.03
C TRP A 123 -7.41 8.79 21.47
N LEU A 124 -6.73 8.07 22.37
CA LEU A 124 -6.56 8.50 23.76
C LEU A 124 -5.70 9.76 23.90
N GLU A 125 -4.64 9.89 23.10
CA GLU A 125 -3.81 11.12 23.03
C GLU A 125 -4.61 12.32 22.49
N THR A 126 -5.45 12.09 21.49
CA THR A 126 -6.30 13.15 20.94
C THR A 126 -7.30 13.62 22.00
N LEU A 127 -7.97 12.70 22.69
CA LEU A 127 -8.95 13.01 23.74
C LEU A 127 -8.31 13.71 24.96
N SER A 128 -7.10 13.32 25.37
CA SER A 128 -6.40 13.98 26.48
C SER A 128 -6.00 15.41 26.15
N HIS A 129 -5.61 15.69 24.90
CA HIS A 129 -5.35 17.06 24.44
C HIS A 129 -6.61 17.93 24.47
N TRP A 130 -7.78 17.40 24.06
CA TRP A 130 -9.05 18.13 24.14
C TRP A 130 -9.51 18.40 25.58
N LEU A 131 -9.33 17.44 26.49
CA LEU A 131 -9.66 17.60 27.91
C LEU A 131 -8.72 18.57 28.66
N MET A 132 -7.47 18.75 28.18
CA MET A 132 -6.55 19.74 28.74
C MET A 132 -6.78 21.17 28.22
N LEU A 133 -7.58 21.32 27.16
CA LEU A 133 -7.92 22.63 26.56
C LEU A 133 -9.34 23.11 26.95
N SER A 134 -10.06 22.36 27.78
CA SER A 134 -11.40 22.68 28.34
C SER A 134 -11.32 22.94 29.83
#